data_AF-X1M0Q9-F1
#
_entry.id   AF-X1M0Q9-F1
#
_cell.length_a   1.000
_cell.length_b   1.000
_cell.length_c   1.000
_cell.angle_alpha   90.00
_cell.angle_beta   90.00
_cell.angle_gamma   90.00
#
_symmetry.space_group_name_H-M   'P 1'
#
loop_
_entity.id
_entity.type
_entity.pdbx_description
1 polymer ?
#
loop_
_entity_poly.entity_id
_entity_poly.type
_entity_poly.pdbx_seq_one_letter_code
_entity_poly.pdbx_strand_id
1 'polypeptide(L)'
;MQQYAEISFDRTQPAVTATTKVVLLANRNRSYALLVNDSDVVIFIWKGKVATLNRGIRLNAAGGSYEINSTNLYKGEISAIHGGVGNKALLINEDEAKYS
;
A
#
# COMPACT_ATOMS: atom_id res chain seq x y z
N MET A 1 16.58 -21.08 -23.20
CA MET A 1 15.25 -21.22 -22.58
C MET A 1 14.93 -19.87 -21.95
N GLN A 2 13.83 -19.24 -22.34
CA GLN A 2 13.40 -17.96 -21.80
C GLN A 2 12.57 -18.25 -20.54
N GLN A 3 13.11 -17.86 -19.38
CA GLN A 3 12.48 -18.04 -18.07
C GLN A 3 11.29 -17.08 -17.99
N TYR A 4 10.06 -17.60 -17.89
CA TYR A 4 8.87 -16.76 -17.75
C TYR A 4 8.71 -16.38 -16.27
N ALA A 5 8.53 -15.10 -15.98
CA ALA A 5 8.21 -14.65 -14.63
C ALA A 5 6.78 -15.09 -14.28
N GLU A 6 6.61 -15.99 -13.32
CA GLU A 6 5.29 -16.18 -12.72
C GLU A 6 4.99 -14.95 -11.87
N ILE A 7 3.93 -14.22 -12.26
CA ILE A 7 3.42 -13.08 -11.50
C ILE A 7 2.28 -13.59 -10.61
N SER A 8 2.48 -13.59 -9.30
CA SER A 8 1.37 -13.78 -8.35
C SER A 8 0.79 -12.44 -7.95
N PHE A 9 -0.54 -12.39 -7.85
CA PHE A 9 -1.31 -11.19 -7.51
C PHE A 9 -1.93 -11.37 -6.12
N ASP A 10 -1.60 -10.49 -5.19
CA ASP A 10 -2.32 -10.36 -3.92
C ASP A 10 -3.24 -9.14 -3.97
N ARG A 11 -4.46 -9.29 -3.46
CA ARG A 11 -5.48 -8.23 -3.41
C ARG A 11 -6.07 -8.19 -2.02
N THR A 12 -5.83 -7.10 -1.32
CA THR A 12 -6.28 -6.93 0.06
C THR A 12 -7.01 -5.61 0.25
N GLN A 13 -7.89 -5.59 1.26
CA GLN A 13 -8.58 -4.39 1.71
C GLN A 13 -8.38 -4.21 3.22
N PRO A 14 -7.19 -3.79 3.67
CA PRO A 14 -6.96 -3.49 5.07
C PRO A 14 -7.85 -2.34 5.55
N ALA A 15 -8.45 -2.51 6.73
CA ALA A 15 -9.05 -1.42 7.47
C ALA A 15 -7.96 -0.49 8.02
N VAL A 16 -7.88 0.75 7.55
CA VAL A 16 -7.05 1.82 8.14
C VAL A 16 -7.77 2.40 9.34
N THR A 17 -7.01 2.74 10.39
CA THR A 17 -7.53 3.24 11.67
C THR A 17 -7.02 4.65 11.96
N ALA A 18 -7.56 5.27 13.03
CA ALA A 18 -7.09 6.55 13.55
C ALA A 18 -5.71 6.49 14.25
N THR A 19 -5.17 5.28 14.44
CA THR A 19 -3.80 5.02 14.88
C THR A 19 -3.00 4.36 13.76
N THR A 20 -1.67 4.45 13.83
CA THR A 20 -0.77 3.83 12.85
C THR A 20 -1.05 2.33 12.73
N LYS A 21 -1.16 1.85 11.50
CA LYS A 21 -1.36 0.44 11.20
C LYS A 21 -0.53 0.03 10.00
N VAL A 22 0.17 -1.10 10.09
CA VAL A 22 0.80 -1.72 8.91
C VAL A 22 -0.31 -2.30 8.03
N VAL A 23 -0.38 -1.83 6.78
CA VAL A 23 -1.41 -2.18 5.79
C VAL A 23 -0.87 -3.06 4.67
N LEU A 24 0.44 -3.00 4.43
CA LEU A 24 1.14 -3.88 3.50
C LEU A 24 2.42 -4.36 4.16
N LEU A 25 2.61 -5.68 4.24
CA LEU A 25 3.81 -6.27 4.85
C LEU A 25 5.03 -6.07 3.94
N ALA A 26 6.23 -6.23 4.49
CA ALA A 26 7.43 -6.26 3.67
C ALA A 26 7.43 -7.51 2.79
N ASN A 27 7.77 -7.34 1.50
CA ASN A 27 7.82 -8.41 0.54
C ASN A 27 9.04 -8.28 -0.38
N ARG A 28 9.94 -9.26 -0.31
CA ARG A 28 11.17 -9.29 -1.12
C ARG A 28 10.91 -9.51 -2.60
N ASN A 29 9.76 -10.08 -2.96
CA ASN A 29 9.39 -10.39 -4.34
C ASN A 29 8.52 -9.32 -4.99
N ARG A 30 8.09 -8.29 -4.25
CA ARG A 30 7.30 -7.18 -4.80
C ARG A 30 7.96 -6.61 -6.05
N SER A 31 7.24 -6.66 -7.15
CA SER A 31 7.57 -5.97 -8.41
C SER A 31 6.66 -4.77 -8.64
N TYR A 32 5.46 -4.80 -8.06
CA TYR A 32 4.44 -3.77 -8.17
C TYR A 32 3.60 -3.68 -6.91
N ALA A 33 3.12 -2.49 -6.56
CA ALA A 33 1.96 -2.35 -5.69
C ALA A 33 1.17 -1.07 -6.00
N LEU A 34 -0.15 -1.15 -5.96
CA LEU A 34 -1.06 -0.02 -6.07
C LEU A 34 -1.90 0.09 -4.81
N LEU A 35 -1.84 1.25 -4.15
CA LEU A 35 -2.66 1.56 -2.99
C LEU A 35 -3.68 2.63 -3.39
N VAL A 36 -4.97 2.37 -3.18
CA VAL A 36 -6.07 3.29 -3.53
C VAL A 36 -6.94 3.54 -2.30
N ASN A 37 -7.09 4.81 -1.94
CA ASN A 37 -7.98 5.24 -0.87
C ASN A 37 -9.43 5.22 -1.37
N ASP A 38 -10.15 4.14 -1.05
CA ASP A 38 -11.57 3.95 -1.37
C ASP A 38 -12.47 4.37 -0.20
N SER A 39 -12.06 5.41 0.53
CA SER A 39 -12.79 5.92 1.69
C SER A 39 -13.20 7.38 1.53
N ASP A 40 -13.95 7.86 2.52
CA ASP A 40 -14.49 9.21 2.62
C ASP A 40 -13.55 10.21 3.32
N VAL A 41 -12.36 9.77 3.75
CA VAL A 41 -11.39 10.63 4.44
C VAL A 41 -10.00 10.53 3.82
N VAL A 42 -9.16 11.54 4.06
CA VAL A 42 -7.75 11.49 3.69
C VAL A 42 -7.03 10.41 4.49
N ILE A 43 -6.23 9.60 3.80
CA ILE A 43 -5.29 8.64 4.39
C ILE A 43 -3.86 9.13 4.15
N PHE A 44 -3.02 9.03 5.18
CA PHE A 44 -1.58 9.23 5.07
C PHE A 44 -0.88 7.88 5.13
N ILE A 45 -0.05 7.57 4.14
CA ILE A 45 0.77 6.36 4.11
C ILE A 45 2.25 6.71 4.34
N TRP A 46 2.97 5.75 4.91
CA TRP A 46 4.40 5.86 5.21
C TRP A 46 5.15 4.59 4.81
N LYS A 47 6.32 4.76 4.20
CA LYS A 47 7.27 3.68 3.88
C LYS A 47 8.02 3.30 5.15
N GLY A 48 7.48 2.35 5.92
CA GLY A 48 7.96 1.92 7.23
C GLY A 48 6.84 1.75 8.26
N LYS A 49 7.19 1.53 9.53
CA LYS A 49 6.24 1.11 10.59
C LYS A 49 5.29 2.16 11.13
N VAL A 50 5.69 3.44 11.11
CA VAL A 50 4.99 4.51 11.83
C VAL A 50 4.49 5.56 10.85
N ALA A 51 3.19 5.54 10.58
CA ALA A 51 2.50 6.62 9.89
C ALA A 51 2.10 7.70 10.89
N THR A 52 2.16 8.96 10.48
CA THR A 52 1.79 10.12 11.30
C THR A 52 0.87 11.01 10.48
N LEU A 53 -0.18 11.56 11.12
CA LEU A 53 -1.07 12.50 10.45
C LEU A 53 -0.29 13.66 9.84
N ASN A 54 -0.70 14.08 8.64
CA ASN A 54 -0.11 15.20 7.90
C ASN A 54 1.38 15.01 7.54
N ARG A 55 1.89 13.77 7.51
CA ARG A 55 3.25 13.44 7.06
C ARG A 55 3.24 12.27 6.08
N GLY A 56 4.29 12.17 5.26
CA GLY A 56 4.43 11.10 4.27
C GLY A 56 3.65 11.39 2.99
N ILE A 57 3.03 10.34 2.43
CA ILE A 57 2.31 10.42 1.17
C ILE A 57 0.82 10.52 1.48
N ARG A 58 0.19 11.60 1.02
CA ARG A 58 -1.24 11.85 1.20
C ARG A 58 -2.03 11.19 0.07
N LEU A 59 -2.98 10.34 0.42
CA LEU A 59 -4.00 9.81 -0.48
C LEU A 59 -5.32 10.55 -0.24
N ASN A 60 -5.76 11.36 -1.20
CA ASN A 60 -7.06 12.01 -1.11
C ASN A 60 -8.20 10.97 -1.03
N ALA A 61 -9.30 11.34 -0.37
CA ALA A 61 -10.51 10.51 -0.32
C ALA A 61 -11.04 10.23 -1.73
N ALA A 62 -11.84 9.17 -1.87
CA ALA A 62 -12.54 8.79 -3.10
C ALA A 62 -11.62 8.63 -4.33
N GLY A 63 -10.56 7.83 -4.19
CA GLY A 63 -9.74 7.35 -5.31
C GLY A 63 -8.30 7.88 -5.36
N GLY A 64 -7.86 8.68 -4.38
CA GLY A 64 -6.45 9.07 -4.29
C GLY A 64 -5.55 7.84 -4.16
N SER A 65 -4.48 7.78 -4.94
CA SER A 65 -3.67 6.57 -5.07
C SER A 65 -2.17 6.82 -5.05
N TYR A 66 -1.42 5.76 -4.72
CA TYR A 66 0.03 5.73 -4.83
C TYR A 66 0.47 4.40 -5.43
N GLU A 67 1.29 4.50 -6.47
CA GLU A 67 1.84 3.36 -7.18
C GLU A 67 3.32 3.17 -6.84
N ILE A 68 3.67 1.93 -6.54
CA ILE A 68 5.02 1.42 -6.42
C ILE A 68 5.30 0.58 -7.67
N ASN A 69 6.29 1.00 -8.45
CA ASN A 69 6.72 0.32 -9.66
C ASN A 69 8.26 0.31 -9.76
N SER A 70 8.81 -0.06 -10.92
CA SER A 70 10.26 -0.18 -11.13
C SER A 70 11.05 1.12 -10.89
N THR A 71 10.40 2.29 -10.98
CA THR A 71 11.07 3.60 -10.82
C THR A 71 11.19 4.06 -9.37
N ASN A 72 10.36 3.53 -8.47
CA ASN A 72 10.29 3.94 -7.06
C ASN A 72 10.17 2.74 -6.10
N LEU A 73 10.67 1.58 -6.56
CA LEU A 73 10.43 0.27 -5.97
C LEU A 73 10.72 0.26 -4.47
N TYR A 74 9.75 -0.22 -3.71
CA TYR A 74 9.87 -0.36 -2.26
C TYR A 74 9.31 -1.68 -1.78
N LYS A 75 10.21 -2.49 -1.23
CA LYS A 75 9.95 -3.86 -0.76
C LYS A 75 9.70 -3.95 0.75
N GLY A 76 9.79 -2.83 1.46
CA GLY A 76 9.50 -2.76 2.89
C GLY A 76 8.00 -2.74 3.18
N GLU A 77 7.65 -2.67 4.46
CA GLU A 77 6.27 -2.56 4.91
C GLU A 77 5.73 -1.14 4.73
N ILE A 78 4.42 -1.01 4.53
CA ILE A 78 3.73 0.28 4.43
C ILE A 78 2.75 0.37 5.59
N SER A 79 2.83 1.47 6.33
CA SER A 79 1.84 1.83 7.33
C SER A 79 0.93 2.95 6.85
N ALA A 80 -0.28 3.01 7.40
CA ALA A 80 -1.28 4.01 7.10
C ALA A 80 -1.99 4.50 8.36
N ILE A 81 -2.51 5.72 8.29
CA ILE A 81 -3.32 6.37 9.33
C ILE A 81 -4.30 7.36 8.69
N HIS A 82 -5.45 7.60 9.33
CA HIS A 82 -6.35 8.69 8.98
C HIS A 82 -6.75 9.54 10.20
N GLY A 83 -7.22 10.77 9.97
CA GLY A 83 -7.72 11.64 11.03
C GLY A 83 -9.23 11.52 11.32
N GLY A 84 -9.96 10.70 10.55
CA GLY A 84 -11.41 10.50 10.70
C GLY A 84 -11.81 9.48 11.79
N VAL A 85 -13.10 9.14 11.81
CA VAL A 85 -13.70 8.15 12.72
C VAL A 85 -13.98 6.81 12.03
N GLY A 86 -14.00 5.73 12.82
CA GLY A 86 -14.24 4.38 12.32
C GLY A 86 -13.08 3.82 11.50
N ASN A 87 -13.31 2.69 10.83
CA ASN A 87 -12.34 2.05 9.94
C ASN A 87 -12.53 2.58 8.51
N LYS A 88 -11.42 2.73 7.77
CA LYS A 88 -11.42 3.23 6.40
C LYS A 88 -10.83 2.23 5.42
N ALA A 89 -11.43 2.13 4.25
CA ALA A 89 -11.01 1.19 3.21
C ALA A 89 -9.79 1.73 2.46
N LEU A 90 -8.74 0.92 2.39
CA LEU A 90 -7.61 1.11 1.49
C LEU A 90 -7.51 -0.16 0.64
N LEU A 91 -7.66 -0.03 -0.67
CA LEU A 91 -7.52 -1.14 -1.60
C LEU A 91 -6.04 -1.28 -1.95
N ILE A 92 -5.51 -2.50 -1.89
CA ILE A 92 -4.13 -2.79 -2.25
C ILE A 92 -4.10 -3.93 -3.24
N ASN A 93 -3.46 -3.70 -4.39
CA ASN A 93 -3.04 -4.74 -5.32
C ASN A 93 -1.52 -4.83 -5.27
N GLU A 94 -0.97 -6.02 -5.10
CA GLU A 94 0.47 -6.28 -5.12
C GLU A 94 0.80 -7.39 -6.12
N ASP A 95 1.82 -7.16 -6.95
CA ASP A 95 2.36 -8.19 -7.84
C ASP A 95 3.74 -8.61 -7.34
N GLU A 96 3.99 -9.92 -7.39
CA GLU A 96 5.29 -10.51 -7.06
C GLU A 96 5.95 -11.07 -8.31
N ALA A 97 7.19 -10.68 -8.58
CA ALA A 97 8.00 -11.36 -9.58
C ALA A 97 8.71 -12.55 -8.94
N LYS A 98 8.29 -13.78 -9.30
CA LYS A 98 9.02 -14.99 -8.97
C LYS A 98 9.94 -15.35 -10.13
N TYR A 99 11.25 -15.41 -9.87
CA TYR A 99 12.22 -16.02 -10.76
C TYR A 99 12.39 -17.48 -10.30
N SER A 100 11.77 -18.43 -11.00
CA SER A 100 11.92 -19.87 -10.78
C SER A 100 13.04 -20.43 -11.66
#